data_AF-A0A7S3AJP3-F1
#
_entry.id   AF-A0A7S3AJP3-F1
#
_cell.length_a   1.000
_cell.length_b   1.000
_cell.length_c   1.000
_cell.angle_alpha   90.00
_cell.angle_beta   90.00
_cell.angle_gamma   90.00
#
_symmetry.space_group_name_H-M   'P 1'
#
loop_
_entity.id
_entity.type
_entity.pdbx_description
1 polymer ?
#
loop_
_entity_poly.entity_id
_entity_poly.type
_entity_poly.pdbx_seq_one_letter_code
_entity_poly.pdbx_strand_id
1 'polypeptide(L)'
;GEGVGGEVGGAEVAGITGPDFSRVIVRLVEPTGYFSVWDSRGTNTPQKASVWAAKTAGRLLAGRNKLRLSLGHYANAAGGPPRGGKMIELEDTKAWDDKLLAHAKAKLLPHPVNFRQIWSRTSARQDLFIWRPLPPSESFVALGVVCTSSSHPPPLDSACCVPRGWVTPLQSPQRESP
;
A
#
# COMPACT_ATOMS: atom_id res chain seq x y z
N GLY A 1 49.06 2.93 -7.75
CA GLY A 1 47.95 2.34 -8.52
C GLY A 1 46.68 2.68 -7.79
N GLU A 2 45.97 3.66 -8.31
CA GLU A 2 44.70 4.19 -7.78
C GLU A 2 43.50 3.29 -8.14
N GLY A 3 42.43 3.45 -7.36
CA GLY A 3 41.04 3.13 -7.73
C GLY A 3 40.53 1.77 -7.21
N VAL A 4 39.31 1.61 -6.72
CA VAL A 4 38.10 2.46 -6.76
C VAL A 4 37.20 2.10 -5.57
N GLY A 5 36.94 3.06 -4.68
CA GLY A 5 35.79 3.03 -3.78
C GLY A 5 34.59 3.62 -4.50
N GLY A 6 33.61 2.79 -4.83
CA GLY A 6 32.36 3.24 -5.44
C GLY A 6 31.42 3.82 -4.38
N GLU A 7 31.46 5.14 -4.21
CA GLU A 7 30.44 5.89 -3.48
C GLU A 7 29.15 5.90 -4.33
N VAL A 8 28.07 5.32 -3.79
CA VAL A 8 26.76 5.30 -4.47
C VAL A 8 26.13 6.67 -4.27
N GLY A 9 26.44 7.60 -5.18
CA GLY A 9 25.84 8.92 -5.23
C GLY A 9 24.33 8.81 -5.46
N GLY A 10 23.55 9.12 -4.43
CA GLY A 10 22.14 9.42 -4.58
C GLY A 10 22.03 10.68 -5.43
N ALA A 11 21.52 10.55 -6.65
CA ALA A 11 21.26 11.69 -7.51
C ALA A 11 20.21 12.59 -6.84
N GLU A 12 20.65 13.70 -6.27
CA GLU A 12 19.80 14.80 -5.85
C GLU A 12 19.17 15.39 -7.12
N VAL A 13 17.87 15.16 -7.32
CA VAL A 13 17.12 15.76 -8.42
C VAL A 13 16.96 17.24 -8.09
N ALA A 14 17.79 18.08 -8.71
CA ALA A 14 17.74 19.53 -8.53
C ALA A 14 16.31 20.07 -8.81
N GLY A 15 15.75 20.81 -7.85
CA GLY A 15 14.67 21.77 -8.13
C GLY A 15 13.32 21.60 -7.41
N ILE A 16 13.11 20.59 -6.55
CA ILE A 16 11.87 20.49 -5.76
C ILE A 16 12.12 20.94 -4.32
N THR A 17 11.49 22.03 -3.94
CA THR A 17 11.65 22.71 -2.66
C THR A 17 10.45 22.47 -1.72
N GLY A 18 10.60 22.85 -0.44
CA GLY A 18 9.51 22.79 0.55
C GLY A 18 8.20 23.46 0.08
N PRO A 19 8.24 24.69 -0.46
CA PRO A 19 7.07 25.37 -1.00
C PRO A 19 6.31 24.62 -2.11
N ASP A 20 6.99 23.80 -2.91
CA ASP A 20 6.34 23.05 -4.00
C ASP A 20 5.30 22.06 -3.47
N PHE A 21 5.50 21.51 -2.27
CA PHE A 21 4.55 20.61 -1.63
C PHE A 21 3.21 21.28 -1.27
N SER A 22 3.14 22.61 -1.22
CA SER A 22 1.86 23.33 -0.99
C SER A 22 0.82 23.09 -2.09
N ARG A 23 1.27 22.64 -3.27
CA ARG A 23 0.42 22.32 -4.42
C ARG A 23 -0.12 20.89 -4.40
N VAL A 24 0.43 20.03 -3.53
CA VAL A 24 0.06 18.62 -3.44
C VAL A 24 -1.12 18.50 -2.49
N ILE A 25 -2.25 18.03 -3.01
CA ILE A 25 -3.40 17.68 -2.20
C ILE A 25 -3.37 16.17 -1.93
N VAL A 26 -3.62 15.80 -0.68
CA VAL A 26 -3.80 14.41 -0.24
C VAL A 26 -5.28 14.17 0.02
N ARG A 27 -5.85 13.10 -0.56
CA ARG A 27 -7.25 12.71 -0.34
C ARG A 27 -7.40 11.23 -0.05
N LEU A 28 -8.42 10.90 0.73
CA LEU A 28 -8.95 9.54 0.79
C LEU A 28 -9.99 9.37 -0.32
N VAL A 29 -9.81 8.39 -1.20
CA VAL A 29 -10.71 8.12 -2.32
C VAL A 29 -11.10 6.65 -2.38
N GLU A 30 -12.14 6.31 -3.14
CA GLU A 30 -12.53 4.91 -3.36
C GLU A 30 -11.79 4.31 -4.57
N PRO A 31 -11.38 3.03 -4.51
CA PRO A 31 -10.86 2.33 -5.67
C PRO A 31 -11.90 2.26 -6.80
N THR A 32 -11.44 2.39 -8.05
CA THR A 32 -12.30 2.22 -9.23
C THR A 32 -12.61 0.75 -9.54
N GLY A 33 -12.02 -0.17 -8.78
CA GLY A 33 -12.26 -1.60 -8.87
C GLY A 33 -11.22 -2.39 -8.09
N TYR A 34 -11.27 -3.71 -8.22
CA TYR A 34 -10.42 -4.62 -7.48
C TYR A 34 -9.90 -5.77 -8.34
N PHE A 35 -8.74 -6.31 -7.97
CA PHE A 35 -8.25 -7.60 -8.43
C PHE A 35 -8.46 -8.65 -7.34
N SER A 36 -8.97 -9.83 -7.72
CA SER A 36 -9.10 -10.96 -6.79
C SER A 36 -7.71 -11.49 -6.46
N VAL A 37 -7.38 -11.57 -5.17
CA VAL A 37 -6.11 -12.14 -4.70
C VAL A 37 -6.32 -13.58 -4.25
N TRP A 38 -7.39 -13.84 -3.50
CA TRP A 38 -7.71 -15.14 -2.94
C TRP A 38 -9.21 -15.25 -2.63
N ASP A 39 -9.76 -16.45 -2.66
CA ASP A 39 -11.08 -16.71 -2.09
C ASP A 39 -11.23 -18.13 -1.51
N SER A 40 -12.29 -18.33 -0.73
CA SER A 40 -12.55 -19.59 -0.04
C SER A 40 -13.19 -20.66 -0.92
N ARG A 41 -13.35 -20.45 -2.25
CA ARG A 41 -13.92 -21.48 -3.13
C ARG A 41 -13.01 -22.71 -3.17
N GLY A 42 -13.61 -23.89 -3.08
CA GLY A 42 -12.86 -25.16 -3.03
C GLY A 42 -12.14 -25.40 -1.71
N THR A 43 -12.33 -24.52 -0.71
CA THR A 43 -11.91 -24.78 0.66
C THR A 43 -13.07 -25.47 1.38
N ASN A 44 -12.79 -26.46 2.22
CA ASN A 44 -13.84 -27.25 2.88
C ASN A 44 -14.46 -26.48 4.08
N THR A 45 -14.81 -25.21 3.88
CA THR A 45 -15.49 -24.37 4.88
C THR A 45 -16.86 -23.94 4.39
N PRO A 46 -17.88 -23.95 5.26
CA PRO A 46 -19.21 -23.42 4.93
C PRO A 46 -19.19 -21.89 4.78
N GLN A 47 -18.19 -21.20 5.33
CA GLN A 47 -18.11 -19.74 5.29
C GLN A 47 -17.41 -19.24 4.02
N LYS A 48 -17.98 -18.19 3.41
CA LYS A 48 -17.36 -17.49 2.30
C LYS A 48 -16.33 -16.49 2.82
N ALA A 49 -15.23 -16.35 2.10
CA ALA A 49 -14.25 -15.30 2.33
C ALA A 49 -13.52 -15.01 1.02
N SER A 50 -13.10 -13.76 0.85
CA SER A 50 -12.31 -13.36 -0.31
C SER A 50 -11.43 -12.17 0.03
N VAL A 51 -10.29 -12.06 -0.65
CA VAL A 51 -9.28 -11.03 -0.45
C VAL A 51 -9.01 -10.33 -1.78
N TRP A 52 -8.92 -9.00 -1.74
CA TRP A 52 -8.92 -8.14 -2.92
C TRP A 52 -7.85 -7.06 -2.84
N ALA A 53 -7.15 -6.84 -3.95
CA ALA A 53 -6.26 -5.71 -4.14
C ALA A 53 -7.03 -4.56 -4.82
N ALA A 54 -6.97 -3.35 -4.28
CA ALA A 54 -7.53 -2.18 -4.93
C ALA A 54 -6.78 -1.88 -6.25
N LYS A 55 -7.52 -1.60 -7.32
CA LYS A 55 -6.93 -1.13 -8.57
C LYS A 55 -6.38 0.28 -8.36
N THR A 56 -5.06 0.42 -8.45
CA THR A 56 -4.42 1.71 -8.62
C THR A 56 -4.56 2.09 -10.09
N ALA A 57 -5.45 3.04 -10.39
CA ALA A 57 -5.64 3.49 -11.77
C ALA A 57 -4.29 3.96 -12.34
N GLY A 58 -3.88 3.42 -13.49
CA GLY A 58 -2.68 3.86 -14.18
C GLY A 58 -2.78 5.32 -14.60
N ARG A 59 -1.64 5.99 -14.79
CA ARG A 59 -1.55 7.43 -15.12
C ARG A 59 -2.39 7.84 -16.34
N LEU A 60 -2.64 6.92 -17.27
CA LEU A 60 -3.48 7.15 -18.46
C LEU A 60 -4.96 7.38 -18.12
N LEU A 61 -5.47 6.75 -17.06
CA LEU A 61 -6.87 6.85 -16.64
C LEU A 61 -7.09 7.88 -15.53
N ALA A 62 -6.10 8.10 -14.65
CA ALA A 62 -6.22 9.03 -13.52
C ALA A 62 -5.78 10.47 -13.87
N GLY A 63 -5.14 10.68 -15.02
CA GLY A 63 -4.41 11.92 -15.31
C GLY A 63 -2.98 11.87 -14.78
N ARG A 64 -2.04 12.52 -15.48
CA ARG A 64 -0.60 12.49 -15.15
C ARG A 64 -0.29 13.17 -13.81
N ASN A 65 -1.17 14.09 -13.39
CA ASN A 65 -1.10 14.86 -12.16
C ASN A 65 -1.77 14.18 -10.96
N LYS A 66 -2.13 12.88 -11.06
CA LYS A 66 -2.67 12.08 -9.96
C LYS A 66 -1.89 10.81 -9.76
N LEU A 67 -1.74 10.43 -8.49
CA LEU A 67 -1.10 9.19 -8.08
C LEU A 67 -1.93 8.54 -6.98
N ARG A 68 -2.24 7.27 -7.18
CA ARG A 68 -3.13 6.47 -6.34
C ARG A 68 -2.36 5.34 -5.69
N LEU A 69 -2.46 5.22 -4.37
CA LEU A 69 -1.61 4.34 -3.56
C LEU A 69 -2.46 3.41 -2.70
N SER A 70 -2.10 2.12 -2.71
CA SER A 70 -2.73 1.10 -1.88
C SER A 70 -2.28 1.20 -0.42
N LEU A 71 -3.22 1.05 0.50
CA LEU A 71 -2.97 0.92 1.95
C LEU A 71 -2.83 -0.56 2.38
N GLY A 72 -3.11 -1.50 1.47
CA GLY A 72 -3.19 -2.93 1.72
C GLY A 72 -4.37 -3.57 0.98
N HIS A 73 -4.56 -4.86 1.21
CA HIS A 73 -5.66 -5.65 0.68
C HIS A 73 -6.90 -5.61 1.59
N TYR A 74 -8.04 -5.94 0.99
CA TYR A 74 -9.34 -5.90 1.61
C TYR A 74 -9.92 -7.30 1.71
N ALA A 75 -10.45 -7.65 2.87
CA ALA A 75 -11.20 -8.89 3.06
C ALA A 75 -12.71 -8.64 2.92
N ASN A 76 -13.43 -9.62 2.39
CA ASN A 76 -14.89 -9.64 2.36
C ASN A 76 -15.42 -11.03 2.69
N ALA A 77 -16.22 -11.12 3.76
CA ALA A 77 -16.84 -12.36 4.26
C ALA A 77 -18.09 -12.78 3.46
N ALA A 78 -18.70 -11.88 2.68
CA ALA A 78 -19.82 -12.24 1.81
C ALA A 78 -19.37 -12.96 0.53
N GLY A 79 -18.07 -12.94 0.22
CA GLY A 79 -17.53 -13.26 -1.09
C GLY A 79 -17.68 -12.11 -2.09
N GLY A 80 -16.82 -12.07 -3.11
CA GLY A 80 -16.79 -10.97 -4.09
C GLY A 80 -16.06 -9.72 -3.57
N PRO A 81 -15.85 -8.70 -4.41
CA PRO A 81 -15.09 -7.50 -4.03
C PRO A 81 -15.78 -6.73 -2.90
N PRO A 82 -15.01 -6.06 -2.02
CA PRO A 82 -15.57 -5.25 -0.95
C PRO A 82 -16.31 -4.02 -1.51
N ARG A 83 -17.21 -3.44 -0.71
CA ARG A 83 -17.79 -2.12 -0.96
C ARG A 83 -17.06 -1.07 -0.12
N GLY A 84 -16.83 0.11 -0.69
CA GLY A 84 -16.36 1.28 0.06
C GLY A 84 -14.92 1.22 0.58
N GLY A 85 -14.04 0.41 -0.03
CA GLY A 85 -12.62 0.45 0.29
C GLY A 85 -12.01 1.84 0.06
N LYS A 86 -10.85 2.11 0.67
CA LYS A 86 -10.27 3.45 0.73
C LYS A 86 -8.78 3.45 0.41
N MET A 87 -8.39 4.29 -0.53
CA MET A 87 -7.01 4.47 -0.94
C MET A 87 -6.59 5.93 -0.78
N ILE A 88 -5.27 6.18 -0.83
CA ILE A 88 -4.76 7.54 -0.83
C ILE A 88 -4.53 8.00 -2.27
N GLU A 89 -5.00 9.21 -2.58
CA GLU A 89 -4.69 9.92 -3.82
C GLU A 89 -3.83 11.15 -3.48
N LEU A 90 -2.73 11.29 -4.21
CA LEU A 90 -1.95 12.51 -4.30
C LEU A 90 -2.30 13.20 -5.62
N GLU A 91 -2.61 14.49 -5.58
CA GLU A 91 -2.91 15.31 -6.74
C GLU A 91 -2.02 16.55 -6.76
N ASP A 92 -1.32 16.80 -7.87
CA ASP A 92 -0.70 18.09 -8.12
C ASP A 92 -1.71 18.99 -8.82
N THR A 93 -2.07 20.07 -8.13
CA THR A 93 -3.11 21.02 -8.57
C THR A 93 -2.70 21.90 -9.73
N LYS A 94 -1.40 21.97 -10.08
CA LYS A 94 -0.90 22.91 -11.11
C LYS A 94 -0.04 22.26 -12.19
N ALA A 95 0.37 21.00 -12.06
CA ALA A 95 1.21 20.33 -13.05
C ALA A 95 0.43 19.40 -13.99
N TRP A 96 1.07 19.11 -15.11
CA TRP A 96 0.70 18.06 -16.06
C TRP A 96 1.73 16.90 -16.07
N ASP A 97 2.72 16.94 -15.16
CA ASP A 97 3.75 15.92 -15.00
C ASP A 97 3.71 15.25 -13.62
N ASP A 98 4.61 14.28 -13.41
CA ASP A 98 4.62 13.42 -12.24
C ASP A 98 5.82 13.58 -11.31
N LYS A 99 6.73 14.52 -11.59
CA LYS A 99 7.98 14.65 -10.83
C LYS A 99 7.71 15.02 -9.38
N LEU A 100 6.84 16.01 -9.16
CA LEU A 100 6.46 16.43 -7.81
C LEU A 100 5.75 15.29 -7.05
N LEU A 101 4.88 14.54 -7.73
CA LEU A 101 4.16 13.42 -7.10
C LEU A 101 5.08 12.26 -6.72
N ALA A 102 6.13 11.98 -7.50
CA ALA A 102 7.12 10.99 -7.14
C ALA A 102 7.87 11.38 -5.85
N HIS A 103 8.27 12.65 -5.73
CA HIS A 103 8.93 13.18 -4.53
C HIS A 103 7.97 13.22 -3.33
N ALA A 104 6.72 13.66 -3.55
CA ALA A 104 5.69 13.68 -2.52
C ALA A 104 5.35 12.28 -2.02
N LYS A 105 5.23 11.28 -2.91
CA LYS A 105 5.08 9.88 -2.53
C LYS A 105 6.25 9.43 -1.65
N ALA A 106 7.48 9.62 -2.10
CA ALA A 106 8.66 9.17 -1.35
C ALA A 106 8.74 9.81 0.05
N LYS A 107 8.35 11.08 0.18
CA LYS A 107 8.43 11.83 1.44
C LYS A 107 7.24 11.60 2.37
N LEU A 108 6.02 11.58 1.84
CA LEU A 108 4.78 11.52 2.64
C LEU A 108 4.26 10.09 2.80
N LEU A 109 4.47 9.24 1.80
CA LEU A 109 3.87 7.91 1.69
C LEU A 109 4.92 6.86 1.28
N PRO A 110 6.03 6.74 2.04
CA PRO A 110 7.15 5.89 1.66
C PRO A 110 6.73 4.42 1.56
N HIS A 111 7.51 3.68 0.77
CA HIS A 111 7.39 2.23 0.75
C HIS A 111 7.81 1.62 2.10
N PRO A 112 7.22 0.46 2.48
CA PRO A 112 7.80 -0.36 3.53
C PRO A 112 9.24 -0.73 3.17
N VAL A 113 10.07 -0.94 4.19
CA VAL A 113 11.46 -1.41 4.01
C VAL A 113 11.53 -2.93 3.85
N ASN A 114 10.54 -3.65 4.37
CA ASN A 114 10.38 -5.09 4.22
C ASN A 114 8.95 -5.50 4.60
N PHE A 115 8.65 -6.80 4.52
CA PHE A 115 7.41 -7.40 5.01
C PHE A 115 7.71 -8.49 6.04
N ARG A 116 6.84 -8.60 7.04
CA ARG A 116 6.80 -9.73 7.97
C ARG A 116 5.60 -10.60 7.67
N GLN A 117 5.78 -11.89 7.41
CA GLN A 117 4.67 -12.83 7.35
C GLN A 117 4.02 -12.91 8.74
N ILE A 118 2.71 -12.67 8.81
CA ILE A 118 1.95 -12.74 10.07
C ILE A 118 0.99 -13.92 10.13
N TRP A 119 0.67 -14.49 8.98
CA TRP A 119 -0.17 -15.68 8.87
C TRP A 119 0.02 -16.33 7.51
N SER A 120 -0.19 -17.64 7.44
CA SER A 120 -0.31 -18.35 6.17
C SER A 120 -1.21 -19.57 6.31
N ARG A 121 -1.73 -20.02 5.17
CA ARG A 121 -2.37 -21.31 5.02
C ARG A 121 -2.03 -21.87 3.66
N THR A 122 -1.49 -23.07 3.65
CA THR A 122 -1.28 -23.85 2.44
C THR A 122 -2.41 -24.84 2.27
N SER A 123 -2.86 -25.07 1.03
CA SER A 123 -3.90 -26.07 0.75
C SER A 123 -3.77 -26.61 -0.66
N ALA A 124 -4.38 -27.77 -0.92
CA ALA A 124 -4.33 -28.40 -2.25
C ALA A 124 -4.95 -27.56 -3.38
N ARG A 125 -5.69 -26.49 -3.06
CA ARG A 125 -6.36 -25.63 -4.06
C ARG A 125 -5.66 -24.30 -4.22
N GLN A 126 -5.51 -23.56 -3.13
CA GLN A 126 -4.93 -22.22 -3.17
C GLN A 126 -4.27 -21.89 -1.83
N ASP A 127 -3.04 -21.42 -1.91
CA ASP A 127 -2.30 -20.92 -0.76
C ASP A 127 -2.64 -19.44 -0.51
N LEU A 128 -2.55 -19.04 0.76
CA LEU A 128 -2.71 -17.66 1.19
C LEU A 128 -1.63 -17.33 2.21
N PHE A 129 -0.82 -16.33 1.91
CA PHE A 129 0.16 -15.75 2.82
C PHE A 129 -0.21 -14.31 3.10
N ILE A 130 -0.18 -13.90 4.37
CA ILE A 130 -0.54 -12.55 4.83
C ILE A 130 0.70 -11.89 5.40
N TRP A 131 1.01 -10.71 4.86
CA TRP A 131 2.24 -9.97 5.07
C TRP A 131 1.91 -8.61 5.67
N ARG A 132 2.51 -8.31 6.81
CA ARG A 132 2.48 -6.99 7.43
C ARG A 132 3.65 -6.16 6.87
N PRO A 133 3.39 -5.00 6.24
CA PRO A 133 4.46 -4.08 5.85
C PRO A 133 5.21 -3.56 7.09
N LEU A 134 6.53 -3.47 7.00
CA LEU A 134 7.38 -2.86 8.02
C LEU A 134 7.70 -1.41 7.61
N PRO A 135 7.22 -0.40 8.37
CA PRO A 135 7.48 1.00 8.08
C PRO A 135 8.98 1.34 8.11
N PRO A 136 9.42 2.36 7.37
CA PRO A 136 10.82 2.77 7.33
C PRO A 136 11.32 3.39 8.64
N SER A 137 10.44 3.96 9.45
CA SER A 137 10.78 4.55 10.76
C SER A 137 9.53 4.68 11.64
N GLU A 138 9.74 5.04 12.90
CA GLU A 138 8.66 5.27 13.86
C GLU A 138 7.72 6.43 13.48
N SER A 139 8.14 7.32 12.59
CA SER A 139 7.29 8.42 12.08
C SER A 139 6.20 7.93 11.11
N PHE A 140 6.27 6.68 10.67
CA PHE A 140 5.35 6.08 9.72
C PHE A 140 4.71 4.81 10.26
N VAL A 141 3.53 4.47 9.74
CA VAL A 141 2.78 3.28 10.09
C VAL A 141 2.16 2.64 8.86
N ALA A 142 2.06 1.30 8.88
CA ALA A 142 1.31 0.56 7.88
C ALA A 142 -0.13 0.35 8.39
N LEU A 143 -1.12 0.76 7.59
CA LEU A 143 -2.55 0.68 7.95
C LEU A 143 -3.18 -0.68 7.64
N GLY A 144 -2.66 -1.40 6.64
CA GLY A 144 -3.20 -2.68 6.19
C GLY A 144 -2.15 -3.78 6.08
N VAL A 145 -2.58 -4.90 5.50
CA VAL A 145 -1.75 -6.06 5.19
C VAL A 145 -1.83 -6.36 3.70
N VAL A 146 -0.79 -6.99 3.16
CA VAL A 146 -0.75 -7.47 1.78
C VAL A 146 -0.85 -8.99 1.81
N CYS A 147 -1.58 -9.56 0.87
CA CYS A 147 -1.80 -11.00 0.76
C CYS A 147 -1.25 -11.51 -0.57
N THR A 148 -0.66 -12.70 -0.59
CA THR A 148 -0.11 -13.34 -1.78
C THR A 148 -0.48 -14.82 -1.82
N SER A 149 -0.37 -15.45 -2.99
CA SER A 149 -0.43 -16.90 -3.15
C SER A 149 0.97 -17.56 -3.16
N SER A 150 2.02 -16.78 -2.92
CA SER A 150 3.42 -17.22 -2.89
C SER A 150 3.97 -17.05 -1.48
N SER A 151 4.83 -17.98 -1.07
CA SER A 151 5.57 -17.91 0.20
C SER A 151 6.65 -16.82 0.22
N HIS A 152 6.87 -16.11 -0.88
CA HIS A 152 7.79 -14.98 -0.96
C HIS A 152 7.06 -13.67 -0.60
N PRO A 153 7.76 -12.73 0.05
CA PRO A 153 7.20 -11.43 0.35
C PRO A 153 6.79 -10.69 -0.94
N PRO A 154 5.73 -9.87 -0.89
CA PRO A 154 5.32 -9.08 -2.04
C PRO A 154 6.32 -7.95 -2.36
N PRO A 155 6.26 -7.36 -3.57
CA PRO A 155 7.03 -6.16 -3.90
C PRO A 155 6.76 -5.00 -2.93
N LEU A 156 7.79 -4.19 -2.64
CA LEU A 156 7.71 -3.05 -1.71
C LEU A 156 6.69 -1.97 -2.14
N ASP A 157 6.33 -1.92 -3.42
CA ASP A 157 5.31 -1.01 -3.93
C ASP A 157 3.87 -1.51 -3.85
N SER A 158 3.67 -2.73 -3.33
CA SER A 158 2.34 -3.32 -3.11
C SER A 158 1.52 -2.62 -2.01
N ALA A 159 2.19 -1.81 -1.18
CA ALA A 159 1.58 -0.96 -0.16
C ALA A 159 2.43 0.29 0.09
N CYS A 160 1.83 1.31 0.70
CA CYS A 160 2.54 2.46 1.25
C CYS A 160 2.36 2.54 2.76
N CYS A 161 3.31 3.18 3.43
CA CYS A 161 3.18 3.58 4.83
C CYS A 161 2.67 5.03 4.89
N VAL A 162 1.95 5.37 5.95
CA VAL A 162 1.39 6.71 6.16
C VAL A 162 2.05 7.39 7.36
N PRO A 163 2.11 8.73 7.43
CA PRO A 163 2.61 9.42 8.60
C PRO A 163 1.79 9.05 9.83
N ARG A 164 2.48 8.78 10.95
CA ARG A 164 1.83 8.40 12.21
C ARG A 164 0.81 9.45 12.67
N GLY A 165 1.10 10.74 12.44
CA GLY A 165 0.19 11.83 12.79
C GLY A 165 -1.12 11.89 11.99
N TRP A 166 -1.27 11.10 10.93
CA TRP A 166 -2.52 11.03 10.15
C TRP A 166 -3.53 10.02 10.69
N VAL A 167 -3.11 9.18 11.65
CA VAL A 167 -3.91 8.05 12.09
C VAL A 167 -4.11 8.10 13.59
N THR A 168 -5.22 7.51 14.03
CA THR A 168 -5.45 7.24 15.44
C THR A 168 -5.35 5.74 15.66
N PRO A 169 -4.65 5.27 16.71
CA PRO A 169 -4.65 3.86 17.07
C PRO A 169 -6.07 3.34 17.20
N LEU A 170 -6.36 2.22 16.54
CA LEU A 170 -7.61 1.51 16.79
C LEU A 170 -7.58 1.03 18.24
N GLN A 171 -8.52 1.50 19.05
CA GLN A 171 -8.72 0.95 20.39
C GLN A 171 -9.13 -0.50 20.20
N SER A 172 -8.28 -1.44 20.63
CA SER A 172 -8.67 -2.84 20.73
C SER A 172 -9.91 -2.93 21.61
N PRO A 173 -10.96 -3.66 21.20
CA PRO A 173 -12.04 -4.03 22.12
C PRO A 173 -11.38 -4.64 23.35
N GLN A 174 -11.78 -4.19 24.55
CA GLN A 174 -11.42 -4.89 25.78
C GLN A 174 -11.85 -6.34 25.57
N ARG A 175 -10.88 -7.26 25.50
CA ARG A 175 -11.18 -8.67 25.36
C ARG A 175 -11.87 -9.05 26.67
N GLU A 176 -13.19 -9.19 26.65
CA GLU A 176 -13.90 -9.80 27.77
C GLU A 176 -13.26 -11.16 27.98
N SER A 177 -12.59 -11.30 29.12
CA SER A 177 -12.04 -12.58 29.55
C SER A 177 -13.21 -13.56 29.69
N PRO A 178 -13.09 -14.81 29.18
CA PRO A 178 -14.11 -15.83 29.38
C PRO A 178 -14.33 -16.15 30.85
#